data_AF-A0AAN8M493-F1
#
_entry.id   AF-A0AAN8M493-F1
#
_cell.length_a   1.000
_cell.length_b   1.000
_cell.length_c   1.000
_cell.angle_alpha   90.00
_cell.angle_beta   90.00
_cell.angle_gamma   90.00
#
_symmetry.space_group_name_H-M   'P 1'
#
loop_
_entity.id
_entity.type
_entity.pdbx_description
1 polymer ?
#
loop_
_entity_poly.entity_id
_entity_poly.type
_entity_poly.pdbx_seq_one_letter_code
_entity_poly.pdbx_strand_id
1 'polypeptide(L)'
;MAASQGLSHMIVECKKLFQILHEMMLQSQNSYVAADAKPLPLHGLGLNMMGEPVDYRAYLEENIQAVLREAIEKSKGWHSAPGPENTELTYKKVGDGHPIRLWKVTTEIEAPPQTVLHRVLRERHLWDDDLLHSRVI
;
A
#
# COMPACT_ATOMS: atom_id res chain seq x y z
N MET A 1 -4.83 7.74 -40.28
CA MET A 1 -3.42 7.82 -39.83
C MET A 1 -3.23 8.69 -38.59
N ALA A 2 -4.01 9.76 -38.37
CA ALA A 2 -3.89 10.57 -37.14
C ALA A 2 -4.24 9.79 -35.86
N ALA A 3 -5.27 8.94 -35.87
CA ALA A 3 -5.67 8.16 -34.70
C ALA A 3 -4.59 7.15 -34.25
N SER A 4 -3.92 6.49 -35.20
CA SER A 4 -2.84 5.52 -34.89
C SER A 4 -1.58 6.23 -34.36
N GLN A 5 -1.26 7.42 -34.88
CA GLN A 5 -0.16 8.23 -34.36
C GLN A 5 -0.47 8.80 -32.97
N GLY A 6 -1.72 9.22 -32.73
CA GLY A 6 -2.17 9.66 -31.41
C GLY A 6 -2.06 8.54 -30.36
N LEU A 7 -2.49 7.33 -30.71
CA LEU A 7 -2.36 6.15 -29.84
C LEU A 7 -0.90 5.77 -29.58
N SER A 8 -0.06 5.79 -30.61
CA SER A 8 1.37 5.51 -30.47
C SER A 8 2.07 6.54 -29.57
N HIS A 9 1.75 7.83 -29.74
CA HIS A 9 2.26 8.89 -28.87
C HIS A 9 1.77 8.76 -27.42
N MET A 10 0.48 8.42 -27.22
CA MET A 10 -0.07 8.18 -25.89
C MET A 10 0.57 6.98 -25.20
N ILE A 11 0.88 5.90 -25.92
CA ILE A 11 1.57 4.73 -25.37
C ILE A 11 3.02 5.06 -25.00
N VAL A 12 3.74 5.79 -25.85
CA VAL A 12 5.15 6.14 -25.63
C VAL A 12 5.30 7.12 -24.47
N GLU A 13 4.40 8.10 -24.36
CA GLU A 13 4.49 9.18 -23.38
C GLU A 13 3.54 9.00 -22.19
N CYS A 14 2.95 7.82 -22.00
CA CYS A 14 1.93 7.58 -20.97
C CYS A 14 2.42 7.97 -19.57
N LYS A 15 3.68 7.65 -19.23
CA LYS A 15 4.29 7.97 -17.94
C LYS A 15 4.47 9.47 -17.70
N LYS A 16 4.43 10.32 -18.73
CA LYS A 16 4.48 11.80 -18.62
C LYS A 16 3.09 12.43 -18.72
N LEU A 17 2.26 11.92 -19.64
CA LEU A 17 0.92 12.45 -19.92
C LEU A 17 -0.07 12.18 -18.78
N PHE A 18 0.09 11.08 -18.05
CA PHE A 18 -0.80 10.68 -16.96
C PHE A 18 -0.15 10.86 -15.57
N GLN A 19 0.67 11.90 -15.40
CA GLN A 19 1.14 12.29 -14.08
C GLN A 19 0.11 13.16 -13.37
N ILE A 20 -0.13 12.87 -12.10
CA ILE A 20 -0.97 13.73 -11.25
C ILE A 20 -0.18 15.02 -11.03
N LEU A 21 -0.72 16.16 -11.48
CA LEU A 21 -0.10 17.47 -11.29
C LEU A 21 0.11 17.74 -9.79
N HIS A 22 1.30 18.23 -9.45
CA HIS A 22 1.67 18.59 -8.08
C HIS A 22 0.68 19.57 -7.43
N GLU A 23 0.11 20.49 -8.22
CA GLU A 23 -0.92 21.43 -7.75
C GLU A 23 -2.23 20.74 -7.36
N MET A 24 -2.63 19.68 -8.08
CA MET A 24 -3.80 18.88 -7.72
C MET A 24 -3.58 18.10 -6.41
N MET A 25 -2.35 17.70 -6.13
CA MET A 25 -2.00 17.08 -4.85
C MET A 25 -2.10 18.08 -3.69
N LEU A 26 -1.65 19.32 -3.87
CA LEU A 26 -1.70 20.39 -2.87
C LEU A 26 -3.13 20.82 -2.52
N GLN A 27 -4.05 20.82 -3.49
CA GLN A 27 -5.46 21.17 -3.26
C GLN A 27 -6.26 20.06 -2.55
N SER A 28 -5.71 18.84 -2.49
CA SER A 28 -6.32 17.78 -1.71
C SER A 28 -6.07 18.03 -0.21
N GLN A 29 -7.14 18.28 0.56
CA GLN A 29 -7.10 18.52 2.01
C GLN A 29 -6.60 17.30 2.84
N ASN A 30 -6.06 16.27 2.18
CA ASN A 30 -5.49 15.05 2.76
C ASN A 30 -4.09 14.74 2.22
N SER A 31 -3.36 15.73 1.68
CA SER A 31 -1.99 15.47 1.21
C SER A 31 -1.08 15.15 2.40
N TYR A 32 -0.37 14.01 2.32
CA TYR A 32 0.63 13.59 3.31
C TYR A 32 1.73 14.66 3.52
N VAL A 33 1.97 15.48 2.50
CA VAL A 33 2.89 16.63 2.51
C VAL A 33 2.43 17.73 3.46
N ALA A 34 1.13 18.03 3.50
CA ALA A 34 0.58 19.06 4.40
C ALA A 34 0.54 18.61 5.86
N ALA A 35 0.58 17.30 6.13
CA ALA A 35 0.54 16.74 7.49
C ALA A 35 1.93 16.50 8.12
N ASP A 36 3.03 16.80 7.40
CA ASP A 36 4.41 16.42 7.78
C ASP A 36 4.52 14.96 8.27
N ALA A 37 3.67 14.08 7.71
CA ALA A 37 3.56 12.70 8.12
C ALA A 37 4.80 11.95 7.63
N LYS A 38 5.74 11.68 8.55
CA LYS A 38 6.95 10.91 8.25
C LYS A 38 6.67 9.42 8.48
N PRO A 39 6.92 8.55 7.48
CA PRO A 39 6.82 7.11 7.71
C PRO A 39 7.80 6.68 8.80
N LEU A 40 7.40 5.70 9.62
CA LEU A 40 8.26 5.13 10.65
C LEU A 40 9.54 4.57 9.99
N PRO A 41 10.74 5.04 10.35
CA PRO A 41 11.96 4.53 9.76
C PRO A 41 12.24 3.11 10.26
N LEU A 42 13.00 2.32 9.48
CA LEU A 42 13.32 0.93 9.81
C LEU A 42 14.00 0.78 11.19
N HIS A 43 14.88 1.71 11.56
CA HIS A 43 15.53 1.72 12.88
C HIS A 43 14.59 2.08 14.03
N GLY A 44 13.40 2.62 13.73
CA GLY A 44 12.32 2.81 14.69
C GLY A 44 11.58 1.51 15.02
N LEU A 45 11.76 0.44 14.22
CA LEU A 45 11.24 -0.88 14.55
C LEU A 45 12.00 -1.44 15.74
N GLY A 46 11.30 -1.76 16.82
CA GLY A 46 11.93 -2.17 18.08
C GLY A 46 12.35 -1.01 18.96
N LEU A 47 11.82 0.20 18.75
CA LEU A 47 11.84 1.27 19.74
C LEU A 47 10.42 1.52 20.28
N ASN A 48 10.29 1.80 21.57
CA ASN A 48 9.02 2.22 22.16
C ASN A 48 8.79 3.73 21.90
N MET A 49 7.65 4.27 22.34
CA MET A 49 7.34 5.70 22.19
C MET A 49 8.34 6.65 22.89
N MET A 50 9.15 6.13 23.81
CA MET A 50 10.23 6.85 24.50
C MET A 50 11.59 6.70 23.79
N GLY A 51 11.66 5.97 22.67
CA GLY A 51 12.89 5.70 21.94
C GLY A 51 13.77 4.61 22.55
N GLU A 52 13.25 3.82 23.49
CA GLU A 52 14.01 2.75 24.15
C GLU A 52 13.92 1.43 23.35
N PRO A 53 15.00 0.64 23.28
CA PRO A 53 14.97 -0.67 22.64
C PRO A 53 13.95 -1.60 23.29
N VAL A 54 13.05 -2.13 22.48
CA VAL A 54 12.09 -3.18 22.80
C VAL A 54 12.28 -4.34 21.83
N ASP A 55 11.94 -5.54 22.29
CA ASP A 55 12.00 -6.73 21.44
C ASP A 55 11.06 -6.54 20.23
N TYR A 56 11.67 -6.32 19.05
CA TYR A 56 10.94 -6.14 17.80
C TYR A 56 10.08 -7.37 17.47
N ARG A 57 10.39 -8.56 17.99
CA ARG A 57 9.56 -9.76 17.80
C ARG A 57 8.21 -9.63 18.49
N ALA A 58 8.18 -9.09 19.71
CA ALA A 58 6.94 -8.82 20.42
C ALA A 58 6.08 -7.80 19.66
N TYR A 59 6.73 -6.76 19.12
CA TYR A 59 6.07 -5.79 18.24
C TYR A 59 5.50 -6.44 16.98
N LEU A 60 6.25 -7.30 16.29
CA LEU A 60 5.78 -8.01 15.10
C LEU A 60 4.60 -8.93 15.43
N GLU A 61 4.67 -9.66 16.54
CA GLU A 61 3.57 -10.52 16.99
C GLU A 61 2.31 -9.69 17.28
N GLU A 62 2.44 -8.56 17.96
CA GLU A 62 1.30 -7.66 18.21
C GLU A 62 0.65 -7.18 16.90
N ASN A 63 1.45 -6.84 15.89
CA ASN A 63 0.96 -6.45 14.57
C ASN A 63 0.24 -7.59 13.86
N ILE A 64 0.78 -8.81 13.89
CA ILE A 64 0.12 -10.01 13.32
C ILE A 64 -1.23 -10.21 14.00
N GLN A 65 -1.27 -10.17 15.34
CA GLN A 65 -2.52 -10.32 16.09
C GLN A 65 -3.52 -9.20 15.79
N ALA A 66 -3.05 -7.97 15.58
CA ALA A 66 -3.91 -6.86 15.18
C ALA A 66 -4.54 -7.08 13.80
N VAL A 67 -3.74 -7.48 12.80
CA VAL A 67 -4.25 -7.80 11.45
C VAL A 67 -5.24 -8.96 11.47
N LEU A 68 -4.98 -10.01 12.26
CA LEU A 68 -5.89 -11.15 12.40
C LEU A 68 -7.22 -10.73 13.06
N ARG A 69 -7.18 -9.91 14.12
CA ARG A 69 -8.40 -9.36 14.72
C ARG A 69 -9.20 -8.53 13.71
N GLU A 70 -8.53 -7.68 12.94
CA GLU A 70 -9.18 -6.86 11.91
C GLU A 70 -9.79 -7.69 10.77
N ALA A 71 -9.20 -8.83 10.44
CA ALA A 71 -9.75 -9.75 9.44
C ALA A 71 -11.03 -10.44 9.92
N ILE A 72 -11.16 -10.67 11.23
CA ILE A 72 -12.30 -11.35 11.86
C ILE A 72 -13.42 -10.36 12.23
N GLU A 73 -13.08 -9.14 12.66
CA GLU A 73 -14.06 -8.11 12.99
C GLU A 73 -14.83 -7.66 11.74
N LYS A 74 -16.16 -7.82 11.78
CA LYS A 74 -17.05 -7.38 10.70
C LYS A 74 -16.98 -5.86 10.52
N SER A 75 -16.26 -5.44 9.48
CA SER A 75 -16.42 -4.24 8.63
C SER A 75 -16.79 -2.88 9.27
N LYS A 76 -16.69 -2.70 10.58
CA LYS A 76 -17.09 -1.44 11.23
C LYS A 76 -16.12 -0.34 10.82
N GLY A 77 -16.64 0.68 10.14
CA GLY A 77 -15.84 1.81 9.64
C GLY A 77 -15.06 1.55 8.35
N TRP A 78 -15.22 0.38 7.72
CA TRP A 78 -14.70 0.12 6.38
C TRP A 78 -15.71 0.61 5.33
N HIS A 79 -15.22 1.35 4.33
CA HIS A 79 -15.98 1.83 3.19
C HIS A 79 -15.52 1.08 1.94
N SER A 80 -16.47 0.61 1.13
CA SER A 80 -16.15 0.00 -0.17
C SER A 80 -15.70 1.06 -1.18
N ALA A 81 -14.75 0.70 -2.03
CA ALA A 81 -14.29 1.49 -3.15
C ALA A 81 -14.28 0.63 -4.42
N PRO A 82 -14.54 1.23 -5.59
CA PRO A 82 -14.38 0.52 -6.86
C PRO A 82 -12.92 0.10 -7.04
N GLY A 83 -12.72 -1.13 -7.49
CA GLY A 83 -11.40 -1.71 -7.77
C GLY A 83 -11.36 -2.41 -9.12
N PRO A 84 -10.18 -2.92 -9.52
CA PRO A 84 -10.04 -3.81 -10.67
C PRO A 84 -10.96 -5.02 -10.60
N GLU A 85 -11.22 -5.66 -11.75
CA GLU A 85 -12.00 -6.89 -11.79
C GLU A 85 -11.45 -7.96 -10.82
N ASN A 86 -12.35 -8.72 -10.20
CA ASN A 86 -12.03 -9.77 -9.21
C ASN A 86 -11.29 -9.29 -7.96
N THR A 87 -11.48 -8.01 -7.57
CA THR A 87 -10.94 -7.48 -6.32
C THR A 87 -12.02 -6.77 -5.51
N GLU A 88 -11.98 -6.94 -4.19
CA GLU A 88 -12.76 -6.16 -3.23
C GLU A 88 -11.85 -5.14 -2.57
N LEU A 89 -12.06 -3.86 -2.87
CA LEU A 89 -11.33 -2.75 -2.24
C LEU A 89 -12.17 -2.15 -1.12
N THR A 90 -11.58 -2.04 0.06
CA THR A 90 -12.17 -1.32 1.19
C THR A 90 -11.12 -0.43 1.85
N TYR A 91 -11.55 0.70 2.42
CA TYR A 91 -10.68 1.58 3.19
C TYR A 91 -11.34 2.02 4.49
N LYS A 92 -10.53 2.41 5.49
CA LYS A 92 -11.01 3.07 6.70
C LYS A 92 -10.15 4.28 7.07
N LYS A 93 -10.77 5.28 7.68
CA LYS A 93 -10.03 6.37 8.32
C LYS A 93 -9.50 5.87 9.65
N VAL A 94 -8.19 5.99 9.86
CA VAL A 94 -7.57 5.68 11.15
C VAL A 94 -7.57 6.94 12.02
N GLY A 95 -7.82 6.77 13.31
CA GLY A 95 -7.82 7.87 14.30
C GLY A 95 -6.44 8.21 14.83
N ASP A 96 -5.38 7.93 14.08
CA ASP A 96 -3.97 8.09 14.47
C ASP A 96 -3.41 9.48 14.15
N GLY A 97 -4.25 10.38 13.64
CA GLY A 97 -3.87 11.74 13.26
C GLY A 97 -3.24 11.84 11.86
N HIS A 98 -2.96 10.73 11.19
CA HIS A 98 -2.43 10.75 9.84
C HIS A 98 -3.55 10.89 8.79
N PRO A 99 -3.31 11.62 7.69
CA PRO A 99 -4.29 11.72 6.60
C PRO A 99 -4.40 10.42 5.78
N ILE A 100 -3.47 9.48 5.97
CA ILE A 100 -3.41 8.22 5.23
C ILE A 100 -4.52 7.28 5.74
N ARG A 101 -5.26 6.72 4.78
CA ARG A 101 -6.29 5.72 5.07
C ARG A 101 -5.65 4.34 5.11
N LEU A 102 -6.16 3.46 5.97
CA LEU A 102 -5.83 2.06 5.89
C LEU A 102 -6.66 1.43 4.77
N TRP A 103 -6.01 0.67 3.90
CA TRP A 103 -6.63 -0.03 2.78
C TRP A 103 -6.57 -1.54 3.00
N LYS A 104 -7.64 -2.23 2.59
CA LYS A 104 -7.72 -3.69 2.51
C LYS A 104 -8.19 -4.07 1.11
N VAL A 105 -7.45 -4.98 0.50
CA VAL A 105 -7.75 -5.57 -0.80
C VAL A 105 -7.92 -7.06 -0.60
N THR A 106 -9.04 -7.60 -1.05
CA THR A 106 -9.29 -9.04 -1.09
C THR A 106 -9.40 -9.50 -2.54
N THR A 107 -8.79 -10.63 -2.87
CA THR A 107 -8.91 -11.27 -4.19
C THR A 107 -8.75 -12.77 -4.04
N GLU A 108 -9.34 -13.51 -4.97
CA GLU A 108 -9.26 -14.98 -5.01
C GLU A 108 -8.08 -15.41 -5.88
N ILE A 109 -7.29 -16.36 -5.38
CA ILE A 109 -6.12 -16.89 -6.08
C ILE A 109 -6.18 -18.41 -6.10
N GLU A 110 -6.09 -19.01 -7.29
CA GLU A 110 -6.08 -20.46 -7.49
C GLU A 110 -4.70 -21.08 -7.15
N ALA A 111 -4.26 -20.95 -5.89
CA ALA A 111 -3.03 -21.56 -5.42
C ALA A 111 -3.07 -21.86 -3.91
N PRO A 112 -2.28 -22.83 -3.41
CA PRO A 112 -2.13 -23.05 -1.98
C PRO A 112 -1.60 -21.80 -1.26
N PRO A 113 -2.04 -21.50 -0.03
CA PRO A 113 -1.62 -20.29 0.70
C PRO A 113 -0.10 -20.13 0.86
N GLN A 114 0.62 -21.24 1.06
CA GLN A 114 2.09 -21.24 1.16
C GLN A 114 2.76 -20.79 -0.14
N THR A 115 2.22 -21.20 -1.29
CA THR A 115 2.72 -20.80 -2.62
C THR A 115 2.51 -19.31 -2.84
N VAL A 116 1.34 -18.78 -2.46
CA VAL A 116 1.04 -17.34 -2.56
C VAL A 116 1.99 -16.55 -1.66
N LEU A 117 2.18 -16.99 -0.41
CA LEU A 117 3.09 -16.33 0.53
C LEU A 117 4.54 -16.33 0.02
N HIS A 118 5.00 -17.45 -0.54
CA HIS A 118 6.33 -17.53 -1.16
C HIS A 118 6.47 -16.56 -2.34
N ARG A 119 5.49 -16.55 -3.26
CA ARG A 119 5.44 -15.66 -4.43
C ARG A 119 5.54 -14.19 -4.02
N VAL A 120 4.83 -13.78 -2.96
CA VAL A 120 4.85 -12.41 -2.43
C VAL A 120 6.20 -12.07 -1.77
N LEU A 121 6.75 -12.96 -0.94
CA LEU A 121 7.93 -12.66 -0.14
C LEU A 121 9.26 -12.77 -0.92
N ARG A 122 9.34 -13.71 -1.86
CA ARG A 122 10.61 -14.11 -2.49
C ARG A 122 10.67 -13.80 -3.98
N GLU A 123 9.53 -13.68 -4.62
CA GLU A 123 9.43 -13.62 -6.08
C GLU A 123 8.77 -12.32 -6.55
N ARG A 124 9.00 -11.20 -5.84
CA ARG A 124 8.47 -9.88 -6.20
C ARG A 124 8.78 -9.47 -7.64
N HIS A 125 9.96 -9.83 -8.13
CA HIS A 125 10.38 -9.60 -9.52
C HIS A 125 9.51 -10.29 -10.58
N LEU A 126 8.66 -11.25 -10.20
CA LEU A 126 7.74 -11.92 -11.13
C LEU A 126 6.41 -11.16 -11.31
N TRP A 127 6.09 -10.20 -10.46
CA TRP A 127 4.78 -9.54 -10.47
C TRP A 127 4.83 -8.01 -10.30
N ASP A 128 6.01 -7.44 -10.04
CA ASP A 128 6.23 -6.00 -9.94
C ASP A 128 7.21 -5.56 -11.03
N ASP A 129 6.66 -5.14 -12.19
CA ASP A 129 7.43 -4.69 -13.35
C ASP A 129 8.25 -3.43 -13.08
N ASP A 130 7.88 -2.64 -12.06
CA ASP A 130 8.57 -1.42 -11.65
C ASP A 130 9.64 -1.69 -10.56
N LEU A 131 9.83 -2.95 -10.14
CA LEU A 131 10.86 -3.31 -9.17
C LEU A 131 12.27 -3.16 -9.76
N LEU A 132 13.00 -2.12 -9.35
CA LEU A 132 14.39 -1.90 -9.78
C LEU A 132 15.42 -2.75 -9.00
N HIS A 133 15.27 -2.85 -7.68
CA HIS A 133 16.19 -3.58 -6.80
C HIS A 133 15.51 -3.97 -5.48
N SER A 134 15.90 -5.12 -4.93
CA SER A 134 15.46 -5.60 -3.61
C SER A 134 16.60 -6.35 -2.92
N ARG A 135 16.78 -6.11 -1.62
CA ARG A 135 17.73 -6.84 -0.76
C ARG A 135 17.17 -6.99 0.64
N VAL A 136 17.48 -8.12 1.29
CA VAL A 136 17.25 -8.30 2.72
C VAL A 136 18.39 -7.59 3.47
N ILE A 137 18.03 -6.83 4.51
CA ILE A 137 18.96 -6.08 5.36
C ILE A 137 19.35 -6.94 6.56
#